data_AF-V5WJW5-F1
#
_entry.id   AF-V5WJW5-F1
#
_cell.length_a   1.000
_cell.length_b   1.000
_cell.length_c   1.000
_cell.angle_alpha   90.00
_cell.angle_beta   90.00
_cell.angle_gamma   90.00
#
_symmetry.space_group_name_H-M   'P 1'
#
loop_
_entity.id
_entity.type
_entity.pdbx_description
1 polymer ?
#
loop_
_entity_poly.entity_id
_entity_poly.type
_entity_poly.pdbx_seq_one_letter_code
_entity_poly.pdbx_strand_id
1 'polypeptide(L)'
;MLRPGEECILRIDPNLKRHLLDNYSIGEHELEMLVDDISEYWNRSVQDFVVQRHGELQRSGYSNADIFSRIEKELPQRRFAAPH
;
A
#
# COMPACT_ATOMS: atom_id res chain seq x y z
N MET A 1 2.32 -25.27 -3.57
CA MET A 1 0.87 -24.94 -3.55
C MET A 1 0.77 -23.57 -2.88
N LEU A 2 0.70 -22.49 -3.66
CA LEU A 2 0.56 -21.12 -3.16
C LEU A 2 -0.90 -20.71 -3.37
N ARG A 3 -1.53 -20.14 -2.33
CA ARG A 3 -2.93 -19.67 -2.34
C ARG A 3 -2.96 -18.13 -2.33
N PRO A 4 -4.08 -17.54 -2.79
CA PRO A 4 -4.14 -16.23 -3.45
C PRO A 4 -4.29 -15.08 -2.47
N GLY A 5 -3.76 -13.92 -2.88
CA GLY A 5 -3.48 -12.75 -2.07
C GLY A 5 -2.00 -12.44 -2.25
N GLU A 6 -1.63 -11.86 -3.38
CA GLU A 6 -0.24 -11.55 -3.68
C GLU A 6 0.22 -10.47 -2.69
N GLU A 7 0.83 -10.88 -1.57
CA GLU A 7 1.68 -9.99 -0.81
C GLU A 7 2.69 -9.44 -1.83
N CYS A 8 2.60 -8.15 -2.13
CA CYS A 8 3.66 -7.44 -2.84
C CYS A 8 4.88 -7.44 -1.94
N ILE A 9 5.56 -8.58 -1.80
CA ILE A 9 6.83 -8.69 -1.11
C ILE A 9 7.78 -7.86 -1.97
N LEU A 10 8.05 -6.61 -1.55
CA LEU A 10 9.05 -5.77 -2.20
C LEU A 10 10.36 -6.56 -2.22
N ARG A 11 10.66 -7.20 -3.35
CA ARG A 11 11.88 -7.97 -3.50
C ARG A 11 13.04 -7.00 -3.59
N ILE A 12 13.74 -6.83 -2.47
CA ILE A 12 15.00 -6.07 -2.44
C ILE A 12 16.06 -6.82 -3.23
N ASP A 13 16.77 -6.08 -4.10
CA ASP A 13 17.94 -6.58 -4.81
C ASP A 13 19.03 -7.06 -3.82
N PRO A 14 19.69 -8.21 -4.05
CA PRO A 14 20.70 -8.73 -3.12
C PRO A 14 21.87 -7.77 -2.84
N ASN A 15 22.28 -6.95 -3.80
CA ASN A 15 23.35 -5.96 -3.59
C ASN A 15 22.85 -4.82 -2.72
N LEU A 16 21.60 -4.41 -2.89
CA LEU A 16 20.97 -3.42 -2.02
C LEU A 16 20.78 -3.98 -0.60
N LYS A 17 20.31 -5.24 -0.45
CA LYS A 17 20.21 -5.91 0.87
C LYS A 17 21.54 -5.85 1.60
N ARG A 18 22.63 -6.24 0.90
CA ARG A 18 23.98 -6.23 1.46
C ARG A 18 24.46 -4.82 1.80
N HIS A 19 24.25 -3.87 0.90
CA HIS A 19 24.60 -2.48 1.15
C HIS A 19 23.93 -1.91 2.41
N LEU A 20 22.65 -2.25 2.64
CA LEU A 20 21.92 -1.81 3.82
C LEU A 20 22.44 -2.45 5.11
N LEU A 21 22.71 -3.76 5.09
CA LEU A 21 23.30 -4.45 6.25
C LEU A 21 24.71 -3.95 6.60
N ASP A 22 25.49 -3.54 5.59
CA ASP A 22 26.87 -3.09 5.78
C ASP A 22 26.94 -1.62 6.29
N ASN A 23 25.97 -0.77 5.95
CA ASN A 23 26.00 0.67 6.25
C ASN A 23 25.07 1.10 7.38
N TYR A 24 24.12 0.25 7.76
CA TYR A 24 23.16 0.52 8.82
C TYR A 24 23.27 -0.57 9.88
N SER A 25 23.20 -0.18 11.15
CA SER A 25 23.20 -1.13 12.28
C SER A 25 21.85 -1.84 12.41
N ILE A 26 21.43 -2.57 11.38
CA ILE A 26 20.18 -3.33 11.32
C ILE A 26 20.48 -4.81 11.12
N GLY A 27 19.67 -5.67 11.73
CA GLY A 27 19.74 -7.12 11.50
C GLY A 27 19.07 -7.55 10.20
N GLU A 28 19.38 -8.76 9.71
CA GLU A 28 18.72 -9.33 8.52
C GLU A 28 17.21 -9.48 8.72
N HIS A 29 16.79 -9.98 9.88
CA HIS A 29 15.38 -10.12 10.23
C HIS A 29 14.66 -8.77 10.35
N GLU A 30 15.35 -7.76 10.88
CA GLU A 30 14.80 -6.41 11.03
C GLU A 30 14.60 -5.74 9.67
N LEU A 31 15.54 -5.95 8.74
CA LEU A 31 15.39 -5.50 7.37
C LEU A 31 14.22 -6.18 6.67
N GLU A 32 14.01 -7.49 6.89
CA GLU A 32 12.86 -8.22 6.31
C GLU A 32 11.52 -7.70 6.84
N MET A 33 11.40 -7.52 8.16
CA MET A 33 10.21 -6.91 8.74
C MET A 33 9.94 -5.51 8.19
N LEU A 34 10.98 -4.67 8.07
CA LEU A 34 10.83 -3.33 7.54
C LEU A 34 10.37 -3.34 6.08
N VAL A 35 10.86 -4.28 5.28
CA VAL A 35 10.44 -4.46 3.89
C VAL A 35 8.98 -4.86 3.82
N ASP A 36 8.53 -5.78 4.66
CA ASP A 36 7.13 -6.20 4.73
C ASP A 36 6.22 -5.04 5.17
N ASP A 37 6.60 -4.32 6.23
CA ASP A 37 5.86 -3.15 6.72
C ASP A 37 5.76 -2.04 5.67
N ILE A 38 6.87 -1.74 4.99
CA ILE A 38 6.89 -0.76 3.88
C ILE A 38 6.00 -1.27 2.75
N SER A 39 6.09 -2.55 2.40
CA SER A 39 5.26 -3.17 1.36
C SER A 39 3.79 -3.02 1.68
N GLU A 40 3.38 -3.36 2.90
CA GLU A 40 2.01 -3.24 3.40
C GLU A 40 1.55 -1.77 3.37
N TYR A 41 2.41 -0.85 3.80
CA TYR A 41 2.13 0.60 3.73
C TYR A 41 1.83 1.07 2.30
N TRP A 42 2.52 0.54 1.29
CA TRP A 42 2.30 0.89 -0.11
C TRP A 42 1.22 0.05 -0.80
N ASN A 43 0.75 -1.06 -0.21
CA ASN A 43 -0.18 -2.00 -0.84
C ASN A 43 -1.66 -1.57 -0.76
N ARG A 44 -1.95 -0.27 -0.72
CA ARG A 44 -3.34 0.20 -0.64
C ARG A 44 -4.09 -0.19 -1.91
N SER A 45 -5.09 -1.06 -1.77
CA SER A 45 -5.98 -1.42 -2.86
C SER A 45 -6.92 -0.26 -3.21
N VAL A 46 -7.53 -0.33 -4.40
CA VAL A 46 -8.61 0.59 -4.79
C VAL A 46 -9.77 0.50 -3.78
N GLN A 47 -10.10 -0.70 -3.29
CA GLN A 47 -11.18 -0.88 -2.31
C GLN A 47 -10.88 -0.16 -0.98
N ASP A 48 -9.66 -0.33 -0.43
CA ASP A 48 -9.26 0.32 0.82
C ASP A 48 -9.25 1.84 0.69
N PHE A 49 -8.89 2.33 -0.49
CA PHE A 49 -9.02 3.73 -0.81
C PHE A 49 -10.46 4.22 -0.77
N VAL A 50 -11.36 3.55 -1.50
CA VAL A 50 -12.77 3.94 -1.59
C VAL A 50 -13.44 3.89 -0.22
N VAL A 51 -13.24 2.84 0.58
CA VAL A 51 -13.89 2.69 1.91
C VAL A 51 -13.46 3.80 2.86
N GLN A 52 -12.15 4.03 3.02
CA GLN A 52 -11.67 5.08 3.90
C GLN A 52 -12.14 6.46 3.43
N ARG A 53 -11.96 6.76 2.14
CA ARG A 53 -12.27 8.07 1.57
C ARG A 53 -13.76 8.38 1.62
N HIS A 54 -14.59 7.37 1.38
CA HIS A 54 -16.03 7.47 1.56
C HIS A 54 -16.40 7.81 3.00
N GLY A 55 -15.80 7.12 3.99
CA GLY A 55 -16.02 7.41 5.40
C GLY A 55 -15.61 8.84 5.80
N GLU A 56 -14.48 9.34 5.28
CA GLU A 56 -14.04 10.74 5.49
C GLU A 56 -15.05 11.75 4.93
N LEU A 57 -15.50 11.56 3.69
CA LEU A 57 -16.42 12.49 3.05
C LEU A 57 -17.83 12.40 3.64
N GLN A 58 -18.27 11.21 4.05
CA GLN A 58 -19.54 11.02 4.75
C GLN A 58 -19.54 11.75 6.10
N ARG A 59 -18.46 11.63 6.89
CA ARG A 59 -18.31 12.40 8.14
C ARG A 59 -18.25 13.91 7.90
N SER A 60 -17.87 14.34 6.70
CA SER A 60 -17.85 15.74 6.27
C SER A 60 -19.20 16.22 5.73
N GLY A 61 -20.24 15.37 5.73
CA GLY A 61 -21.61 15.73 5.35
C GLY A 61 -21.90 15.70 3.85
N TYR A 62 -21.02 15.12 3.03
CA TYR A 62 -21.29 14.99 1.59
C TYR A 62 -22.39 13.95 1.30
N SER A 63 -23.21 14.21 0.28
CA SER A 63 -24.18 13.22 -0.19
C SER A 63 -23.47 12.05 -0.86
N ASN A 64 -24.07 10.86 -0.88
CA ASN A 64 -23.46 9.70 -1.55
C ASN A 64 -23.10 10.00 -3.02
N ALA A 65 -23.95 10.74 -3.76
CA ALA A 65 -23.67 11.10 -5.14
C ALA A 65 -22.43 11.98 -5.29
N ASP A 66 -22.25 12.95 -4.39
CA ASP A 66 -21.07 13.82 -4.35
C ASP A 66 -19.80 13.05 -3.97
N ILE A 67 -19.93 12.10 -3.04
CA ILE A 67 -18.83 11.24 -2.60
C ILE A 67 -18.32 10.40 -3.78
N PHE A 68 -19.20 9.69 -4.48
CA PHE A 68 -18.79 8.88 -5.64
C PHE A 68 -18.18 9.74 -6.75
N SER A 69 -18.79 10.88 -7.07
CA SER A 69 -18.28 11.80 -8.10
C SER A 69 -16.88 12.35 -7.77
N ARG A 70 -16.55 12.51 -6.49
CA ARG A 70 -15.22 12.94 -6.04
C ARG A 70 -14.22 11.81 -6.06
N ILE A 71 -14.59 10.65 -5.53
CA ILE A 71 -13.72 9.47 -5.53
C ILE A 71 -13.33 9.10 -6.97
N GLU A 72 -14.28 9.13 -7.91
CA GLU A 72 -14.03 8.86 -9.34
C GLU A 72 -12.97 9.80 -9.94
N LYS A 73 -12.96 11.08 -9.54
CA LYS A 73 -11.95 12.05 -9.97
C LYS A 73 -10.59 11.87 -9.29
N GLU A 74 -10.58 11.38 -8.06
CA GLU A 74 -9.37 11.15 -7.27
C GLU A 74 -8.64 9.85 -7.66
N LEU A 75 -9.38 8.80 -8.04
CA LEU A 75 -8.83 7.50 -8.43
C LEU A 75 -7.73 7.57 -9.51
N PRO A 76 -7.92 8.21 -10.68
CA PRO A 76 -6.89 8.24 -11.72
C PRO A 76 -5.64 9.05 -11.36
N GLN A 77 -5.69 9.85 -10.29
CA GLN A 77 -4.57 10.67 -9.83
C GLN A 77 -3.65 9.92 -8.86
N ARG A 78 -4.02 8.70 -8.46
CA ARG A 78 -3.32 7.90 -7.46
C ARG A 78 -2.83 6.59 -8.06
N ARG A 79 -1.77 6.05 -7.47
CA ARG A 79 -1.28 4.70 -7.75
C ARG A 79 -1.88 3.76 -6.72
N PHE A 80 -2.36 2.61 -7.19
CA PHE A 80 -2.88 1.53 -6.36
C PHE A 80 -2.14 0.26 -6.73
N ALA A 81 -2.11 -0.67 -5.79
CA ALA A 81 -1.74 -2.04 -6.09
C ALA A 81 -2.68 -2.60 -7.16
N ALA A 82 -2.12 -3.39 -8.08
CA ALA A 82 -2.93 -4.12 -9.05
C ALA A 82 -3.80 -5.15 -8.30
N PRO A 83 -5.08 -5.32 -8.66
CA PRO A 83 -5.90 -6.37 -8.08
C PRO A 83 -5.36 -7.75 -8.48
N HIS A 84 -5.28 -8.64 -7.50
CA HIS A 84 -4.86 -10.04 -7.63
C HIS A 84 -5.99 -10.96 -8.13
#